data_AF-L0EJW2-F1
#
_entry.id   AF-L0EJW2-F1
#
_cell.length_a   1.000
_cell.length_b   1.000
_cell.length_c   1.000
_cell.angle_alpha   90.00
_cell.angle_beta   90.00
_cell.angle_gamma   90.00
#
_symmetry.space_group_name_H-M   'P 1'
#
loop_
_entity.id
_entity.type
_entity.pdbx_description
1 polymer ?
#
loop_
_entity_poly.entity_id
_entity_poly.type
_entity_poly.pdbx_seq_one_letter_code
_entity_poly.pdbx_strand_id
1 'polypeptide(L)'
;MSSFTQQYFGTNHLSLTEMKVLLWISDHIRHNLHPKHLYKLSLVDFSRRAGRKYVKYAELKNDISTLAKQNVTITTGALSFELPLFQRIVIPAGSAEFTIELNPAVEVIFTRINKIVNTSEITRLLRVESIYTAILYILIRDQIWSGEQIPLQQLRTLMGLEDKYPRYANLKARVLSPAIKELEQNFGVKLKMEEITEGKMVKAVVFYATRLATHIELNVNHEYFYDDVKALAADAGIALSYKQYSKWIRHGEYAIVAAIEYIRQRNVLHPIPYISKLLDTGYFGLPLNGLTVHQYQFIYYFLENFRDTTALTPSFVIEQKFMEESSSVMSQEEAKQVWILAREKVNKDILNFMSINRSRKASRRK
;
A
#
# COMPACT_ATOMS: atom_id res chain seq x y z
N MET A 1 -10.88 -9.75 -6.28
CA MET A 1 -10.93 -11.07 -5.60
C MET A 1 -11.38 -10.83 -4.17
N SER A 2 -12.67 -11.01 -3.87
CA SER A 2 -13.23 -10.87 -2.52
C SER A 2 -13.38 -12.25 -1.86
N SER A 3 -12.72 -12.43 -0.72
CA SER A 3 -13.27 -13.10 0.46
C SER A 3 -12.26 -12.95 1.60
N PHE A 4 -12.31 -11.78 2.23
CA PHE A 4 -11.54 -11.48 3.43
C PHE A 4 -12.28 -12.04 4.65
N THR A 5 -12.12 -13.35 4.87
CA THR A 5 -12.63 -14.05 6.04
C THR A 5 -11.52 -14.51 6.99
N GLN A 6 -10.25 -14.20 6.69
CA GLN A 6 -9.10 -14.74 7.44
C GLN A 6 -8.12 -13.68 7.90
N GLN A 7 -7.49 -13.97 9.04
CA GLN A 7 -6.43 -13.15 9.64
C GLN A 7 -5.17 -13.18 8.77
N TYR A 8 -4.37 -12.10 8.83
CA TYR A 8 -3.09 -12.05 8.16
C TYR A 8 -2.13 -13.12 8.68
N PHE A 9 -1.29 -13.65 7.78
CA PHE A 9 -0.43 -14.83 8.02
C PHE A 9 -1.18 -16.16 8.27
N GLY A 10 -2.51 -16.18 8.21
CA GLY A 10 -3.31 -17.42 8.30
C GLY A 10 -3.14 -18.18 9.61
N THR A 11 -2.75 -17.50 10.69
CA THR A 11 -2.55 -18.08 12.03
C THR A 11 -3.21 -17.21 13.09
N ASN A 12 -3.66 -17.85 14.18
CA ASN A 12 -4.36 -17.20 15.28
C ASN A 12 -3.42 -16.97 16.48
N HIS A 13 -3.79 -16.02 17.34
CA HIS A 13 -3.19 -15.78 18.65
C HIS A 13 -1.68 -15.47 18.66
N LEU A 14 -1.19 -14.79 17.63
CA LEU A 14 0.17 -14.25 17.62
C LEU A 14 0.39 -13.26 18.78
N SER A 15 1.54 -13.35 19.41
CA SER A 15 2.09 -12.26 20.22
C SER A 15 2.59 -11.12 19.33
N LEU A 16 2.79 -9.94 19.91
CA LEU A 16 3.37 -8.81 19.20
C LEU A 16 4.76 -9.13 18.63
N THR A 17 5.60 -9.85 19.38
CA THR A 17 6.95 -10.19 18.91
C THR A 17 6.88 -11.17 17.74
N GLU A 18 6.00 -12.19 17.80
CA GLU A 18 5.81 -13.13 16.70
C GLU A 18 5.30 -12.44 15.44
N MET A 19 4.31 -11.54 15.54
CA MET A 19 3.84 -10.71 14.41
C MET A 19 5.01 -9.91 13.80
N LYS A 20 5.88 -9.32 14.62
CA LYS A 20 7.05 -8.60 14.15
C LYS A 20 8.05 -9.52 13.45
N VAL A 21 8.26 -10.72 13.96
CA VAL A 21 9.12 -11.73 13.30
C VAL A 21 8.57 -12.08 11.92
N LEU A 22 7.27 -12.33 11.80
CA LEU A 22 6.63 -12.66 10.51
C LEU A 22 6.75 -11.49 9.52
N LEU A 23 6.49 -10.25 9.94
CA LEU A 23 6.65 -9.07 9.10
C LEU A 23 8.10 -8.86 8.64
N TRP A 24 9.06 -9.11 9.52
CA TRP A 24 10.48 -9.06 9.18
C TRP A 24 10.86 -10.14 8.18
N ILE A 25 10.35 -11.37 8.35
CA ILE A 25 10.54 -12.47 7.40
C ILE A 25 9.93 -12.10 6.03
N SER A 26 8.73 -11.50 5.99
CA SER A 26 8.13 -11.02 4.72
C SER A 26 9.09 -10.11 3.98
N ASP A 27 9.63 -9.11 4.66
CA ASP A 27 10.55 -8.15 4.05
C ASP A 27 11.88 -8.78 3.63
N HIS A 28 12.38 -9.76 4.39
CA HIS A 28 13.57 -10.51 3.99
C HIS A 28 13.32 -11.33 2.70
N ILE A 29 12.15 -11.98 2.59
CA ILE A 29 11.72 -12.72 1.40
C ILE A 29 11.62 -11.79 0.19
N ARG A 30 11.10 -10.57 0.37
CA ARG A 30 11.00 -9.54 -0.69
C ARG A 30 12.32 -9.37 -1.44
N HIS A 31 13.42 -9.30 -0.70
CA HIS A 31 14.75 -9.01 -1.25
C HIS A 31 15.56 -10.26 -1.63
N ASN A 32 15.12 -11.45 -1.23
CA ASN A 32 15.89 -12.69 -1.37
C ASN A 32 15.06 -13.85 -1.92
N LEU A 33 13.94 -13.58 -2.60
CA LEU A 33 13.05 -14.60 -3.15
C LEU A 33 13.86 -15.61 -3.98
N HIS A 34 13.81 -16.89 -3.58
CA HIS A 34 14.68 -17.92 -4.15
C HIS A 34 13.88 -19.20 -4.43
N PRO A 35 14.11 -19.91 -5.55
CA PRO A 35 13.40 -21.17 -5.87
C PRO A 35 13.56 -22.33 -4.86
N LYS A 36 14.39 -22.15 -3.84
CA LYS A 36 14.63 -23.14 -2.77
C LYS A 36 13.87 -22.78 -1.49
N HIS A 37 13.20 -21.63 -1.45
CA HIS A 37 12.42 -21.16 -0.30
C HIS A 37 13.23 -21.15 1.02
N LEU A 38 14.55 -20.98 0.91
CA LEU A 38 15.50 -21.07 2.01
C LEU A 38 16.12 -19.70 2.29
N TYR A 39 15.94 -19.23 3.53
CA TYR A 39 16.27 -17.87 3.93
C TYR A 39 17.18 -17.86 5.15
N LYS A 40 18.26 -17.08 5.08
CA LYS A 40 19.20 -16.87 6.18
C LYS A 40 18.85 -15.58 6.91
N LEU A 41 18.56 -15.70 8.19
CA LEU A 41 17.98 -14.65 9.01
C LEU A 41 18.94 -14.29 10.14
N SER A 42 19.18 -12.98 10.31
CA SER A 42 20.09 -12.43 11.32
C SER A 42 19.31 -11.75 12.45
N LEU A 43 19.50 -12.22 13.68
CA LEU A 43 18.89 -11.64 14.87
C LEU A 43 19.40 -10.22 15.15
N VAL A 44 20.63 -9.93 14.72
CA VAL A 44 21.22 -8.58 14.81
C VAL A 44 20.43 -7.62 13.93
N ASP A 45 20.09 -8.03 12.70
CA ASP A 45 19.27 -7.22 11.79
C ASP A 45 17.88 -6.98 12.37
N PHE A 46 17.19 -8.04 12.82
CA PHE A 46 15.88 -7.90 13.45
C PHE A 46 15.89 -6.93 14.63
N SER A 47 16.87 -7.08 15.54
CA SER A 47 17.00 -6.22 16.73
C SER A 47 17.13 -4.75 16.35
N ARG A 48 18.03 -4.46 15.41
CA ARG A 48 18.25 -3.11 14.87
C ARG A 48 16.98 -2.52 14.27
N ARG A 49 16.26 -3.28 13.45
CA ARG A 49 15.03 -2.81 12.77
C ARG A 49 13.88 -2.57 13.75
N ALA A 50 13.70 -3.46 14.72
CA ALA A 50 12.74 -3.33 15.81
C ALA A 50 13.07 -2.19 16.80
N GLY A 51 14.16 -1.44 16.59
CA GLY A 51 14.53 -0.29 17.43
C GLY A 51 15.08 -0.69 18.80
N ARG A 52 15.51 -1.95 18.95
CA ARG A 52 16.07 -2.47 20.20
C ARG A 52 17.58 -2.51 20.10
N LYS A 53 18.28 -1.95 21.10
CA LYS A 53 19.76 -2.02 21.17
C LYS A 53 20.26 -3.48 21.20
N TYR A 54 19.50 -4.36 21.83
CA TYR A 54 19.71 -5.80 21.84
C TYR A 54 18.39 -6.51 22.11
N VAL A 55 18.03 -7.53 21.31
CA VAL A 55 17.01 -8.50 21.68
C VAL A 55 17.72 -9.67 22.34
N LYS A 56 17.25 -10.11 23.52
CA LYS A 56 17.83 -11.30 24.14
C LYS A 56 17.62 -12.49 23.22
N TYR A 57 18.72 -13.10 22.79
CA TYR A 57 18.73 -14.29 21.92
C TYR A 57 17.72 -15.36 22.37
N ALA A 58 17.64 -15.60 23.68
CA ALA A 58 16.73 -16.59 24.26
C ALA A 58 15.24 -16.28 24.04
N GLU A 59 14.84 -15.00 24.13
CA GLU A 59 13.43 -14.59 23.95
C GLU A 59 13.00 -14.82 22.50
N LEU A 60 13.82 -14.37 21.54
CA LEU A 60 13.51 -14.50 20.12
C LEU A 60 13.61 -15.95 19.63
N LYS A 61 14.55 -16.73 20.17
CA LYS A 61 14.62 -18.18 19.91
C LYS A 61 13.34 -18.87 20.38
N ASN A 62 12.78 -18.47 21.52
CA ASN A 62 11.53 -19.01 22.01
C ASN A 62 10.37 -18.67 21.06
N ASP A 63 10.25 -17.41 20.63
CA ASP A 63 9.21 -16.98 19.69
C ASP A 63 9.30 -17.71 18.34
N ILE A 64 10.51 -17.85 17.78
CA ILE A 64 10.74 -18.64 16.56
C ILE A 64 10.38 -20.11 16.78
N SER A 65 10.70 -20.68 17.94
CA SER A 65 10.37 -22.07 18.28
C SER A 65 8.86 -22.28 18.49
N THR A 66 8.14 -21.25 18.94
CA THR A 66 6.67 -21.27 19.03
C THR A 66 6.06 -21.20 17.63
N LEU A 67 6.53 -20.26 16.79
CA LEU A 67 6.12 -20.16 15.39
C LEU A 67 6.42 -21.44 14.60
N ALA A 68 7.53 -22.13 14.88
CA ALA A 68 7.89 -23.42 14.30
C ALA A 68 6.84 -24.52 14.47
N LYS A 69 6.04 -24.42 15.54
CA LYS A 69 4.99 -25.39 15.86
C LYS A 69 3.64 -25.01 15.28
N GLN A 70 3.52 -23.82 14.69
CA GLN A 70 2.25 -23.35 14.16
C GLN A 70 1.99 -23.85 12.75
N ASN A 71 0.73 -24.18 12.50
CA ASN A 71 0.20 -24.35 11.16
C ASN A 71 -0.42 -23.03 10.68
N VAL A 72 -0.38 -22.85 9.38
CA VAL A 72 -1.01 -21.76 8.64
C VAL A 72 -2.17 -22.34 7.85
N THR A 73 -3.33 -21.72 7.99
CA THR A 73 -4.50 -22.03 7.19
C THR A 73 -4.46 -21.24 5.89
N ILE A 74 -4.52 -21.95 4.76
CA ILE A 74 -4.61 -21.36 3.43
C ILE A 74 -5.95 -21.76 2.82
N THR A 75 -6.74 -20.77 2.39
CA THR A 75 -8.05 -21.01 1.78
C THR A 75 -8.08 -20.53 0.35
N THR A 76 -8.50 -21.41 -0.56
CA THR A 76 -8.64 -21.13 -1.99
C THR A 76 -9.99 -21.68 -2.47
N GLY A 77 -10.95 -20.79 -2.70
CA GLY A 77 -12.32 -21.18 -3.05
C GLY A 77 -12.95 -22.01 -1.94
N ALA A 78 -13.36 -23.24 -2.25
CA ALA A 78 -13.94 -24.18 -1.28
C ALA A 78 -12.90 -25.03 -0.53
N LEU A 79 -11.61 -24.93 -0.88
CA LEU A 79 -10.56 -25.74 -0.29
C LEU A 79 -9.87 -24.99 0.85
N SER A 80 -9.63 -25.69 1.96
CA SER A 80 -8.85 -25.20 3.09
C SER A 80 -7.73 -26.19 3.41
N PHE A 81 -6.51 -25.69 3.52
CA PHE A 81 -5.32 -26.48 3.81
C PHE A 81 -4.66 -25.94 5.07
N GLU A 82 -4.31 -26.83 6.00
CA GLU A 82 -3.40 -26.50 7.09
C GLU A 82 -2.01 -27.00 6.74
N LEU A 83 -1.03 -26.09 6.71
CA LEU A 83 0.36 -26.39 6.38
C LEU A 83 1.27 -25.86 7.49
N PRO A 84 2.38 -26.54 7.81
CA PRO A 84 3.34 -26.01 8.77
C PRO A 84 3.89 -24.67 8.28
N LEU A 85 4.00 -23.70 9.18
CA LEU A 85 4.54 -22.37 8.86
C LEU A 85 5.95 -22.48 8.27
N PHE A 86 6.80 -23.30 8.88
CA PHE A 86 8.14 -23.60 8.40
C PHE A 86 8.27 -25.10 8.14
N GLN A 87 8.80 -25.48 6.97
CA GLN A 87 9.17 -26.87 6.69
C GLN A 87 10.39 -27.29 7.50
N ARG A 88 11.35 -26.39 7.67
CA ARG A 88 12.55 -26.63 8.46
C ARG A 88 13.08 -25.34 9.06
N ILE A 89 13.58 -25.43 10.29
CA ILE A 89 14.33 -24.35 10.94
C ILE A 89 15.65 -24.91 11.46
N VAL A 90 16.74 -24.23 11.15
CA VAL A 90 18.07 -24.53 11.66
C VAL A 90 18.54 -23.36 12.52
N ILE A 91 18.70 -23.59 13.82
CA ILE A 91 19.22 -22.61 14.78
C ILE A 91 20.52 -23.15 15.36
N PRO A 92 21.68 -22.81 14.79
CA PRO A 92 22.97 -23.24 15.31
C PRO A 92 23.18 -22.71 16.74
N ALA A 93 23.69 -23.57 17.63
CA ALA A 93 23.97 -23.19 19.01
C ALA A 93 25.00 -22.05 19.07
N GLY A 94 24.72 -21.01 19.86
CA GLY A 94 25.60 -19.85 20.01
C GLY A 94 25.64 -18.90 18.80
N SER A 95 24.88 -19.17 17.72
CA SER A 95 24.82 -18.29 16.54
C SER A 95 23.71 -17.26 16.66
N ALA A 96 23.97 -16.03 16.22
CA ALA A 96 22.95 -14.99 16.03
C ALA A 96 22.23 -15.08 14.68
N GLU A 97 22.51 -16.13 13.90
CA GLU A 97 21.90 -16.42 12.61
C GLU A 97 21.12 -17.73 12.68
N PHE A 98 20.03 -17.78 11.93
CA PHE A 98 19.24 -19.00 11.75
C PHE A 98 18.78 -19.12 10.30
N THR A 99 18.41 -20.32 9.88
CA THR A 99 17.93 -20.59 8.52
C THR A 99 16.52 -21.16 8.60
N ILE A 100 15.62 -20.61 7.80
CA ILE A 100 14.26 -21.16 7.63
C ILE A 100 14.08 -21.69 6.20
N GLU A 101 13.27 -22.71 6.07
CA GLU A 101 12.76 -23.25 4.82
C GLU A 101 11.23 -23.17 4.87
N LEU A 102 10.62 -22.44 3.94
CA LEU A 102 9.17 -22.24 3.88
C LEU A 102 8.50 -23.23 2.95
N ASN A 103 7.25 -23.56 3.26
CA ASN A 103 6.39 -24.21 2.27
C ASN A 103 6.09 -23.22 1.14
N PRO A 104 6.26 -23.57 -0.14
CA PRO A 104 5.97 -22.67 -1.25
C PRO A 104 4.57 -22.06 -1.19
N ALA A 105 3.57 -22.82 -0.75
CA ALA A 105 2.19 -22.32 -0.60
C ALA A 105 2.06 -21.29 0.53
N VAL A 106 2.81 -21.47 1.62
CA VAL A 106 2.85 -20.53 2.76
C VAL A 106 3.61 -19.26 2.39
N GLU A 107 4.69 -19.36 1.62
CA GLU A 107 5.47 -18.22 1.12
C GLU A 107 4.60 -17.22 0.34
N VAL A 108 3.59 -17.71 -0.39
CA VAL A 108 2.62 -16.85 -1.10
C VAL A 108 1.97 -15.84 -0.14
N ILE A 109 1.70 -16.21 1.12
CA ILE A 109 1.13 -15.28 2.10
C ILE A 109 2.12 -14.15 2.44
N PHE A 110 3.41 -14.47 2.61
CA PHE A 110 4.45 -13.47 2.84
C PHE A 110 4.59 -12.52 1.64
N THR A 111 4.55 -13.05 0.41
CA THR A 111 4.57 -12.22 -0.80
C THR A 111 3.34 -11.31 -0.90
N ARG A 112 2.16 -11.78 -0.47
CA ARG A 112 0.96 -10.95 -0.38
C ARG A 112 1.14 -9.81 0.63
N ILE A 113 1.71 -10.07 1.79
CA ILE A 113 2.02 -9.02 2.77
C ILE A 113 2.97 -7.98 2.17
N ASN A 114 3.98 -8.40 1.39
CA ASN A 114 4.90 -7.48 0.73
C ASN A 114 4.22 -6.57 -0.31
N LYS A 115 3.13 -7.04 -0.91
CA LYS A 115 2.28 -6.24 -1.80
C LYS A 115 1.42 -5.23 -1.04
N ILE A 116 1.02 -5.53 0.19
CA ILE A 116 0.18 -4.63 1.00
C ILE A 116 1.01 -3.52 1.65
N VAL A 117 2.16 -3.87 2.24
CA VAL A 117 3.03 -2.95 2.96
C VAL A 117 4.43 -2.92 2.36
N ASN A 118 5.04 -1.74 2.25
CA ASN A 118 6.42 -1.56 1.79
C ASN A 118 7.44 -1.73 2.93
N THR A 119 8.74 -1.78 2.58
CA THR A 119 9.84 -1.97 3.55
C THR A 119 9.92 -0.89 4.63
N SER A 120 9.59 0.37 4.30
CA SER A 120 9.57 1.48 5.27
C SER A 120 8.41 1.33 6.26
N GLU A 121 7.24 0.92 5.77
CA GLU A 121 6.08 0.59 6.59
C GLU A 121 6.36 -0.61 7.49
N ILE A 122 6.95 -1.69 6.97
CA ILE A 122 7.39 -2.83 7.79
C ILE A 122 8.34 -2.36 8.90
N THR A 123 9.33 -1.54 8.58
CA THR A 123 10.29 -1.04 9.58
C THR A 123 9.59 -0.25 10.70
N ARG A 124 8.55 0.52 10.38
CA ARG A 124 7.71 1.20 11.38
C ARG A 124 6.83 0.22 12.15
N LEU A 125 6.23 -0.78 11.49
CA LEU A 125 5.46 -1.85 12.12
C LEU A 125 6.28 -2.67 13.13
N LEU A 126 7.57 -2.88 12.88
CA LEU A 126 8.46 -3.54 13.84
C LEU A 126 8.62 -2.76 15.15
N ARG A 127 8.25 -1.49 15.17
CA ARG A 127 8.40 -0.58 16.33
C ARG A 127 7.09 -0.27 17.04
N VAL A 128 5.96 -0.76 16.53
CA VAL A 128 4.66 -0.54 17.20
C VAL A 128 4.60 -1.21 18.57
N GLU A 129 3.81 -0.63 19.46
CA GLU A 129 3.63 -1.07 20.84
C GLU A 129 2.45 -2.03 20.99
N SER A 130 1.52 -2.03 20.03
CA SER A 130 0.33 -2.87 20.04
C SER A 130 0.23 -3.73 18.78
N ILE A 131 -0.06 -5.02 18.97
CA ILE A 131 -0.33 -5.94 17.85
C ILE A 131 -1.57 -5.49 17.07
N TYR A 132 -2.54 -4.90 17.75
CA TYR A 132 -3.76 -4.40 17.13
C TYR A 132 -3.49 -3.20 16.22
N THR A 133 -2.48 -2.39 16.52
CA THR A 133 -2.02 -1.32 15.61
C THR A 133 -1.44 -1.92 14.34
N ALA A 134 -0.60 -2.95 14.45
CA ALA A 134 -0.04 -3.62 13.29
C ALA A 134 -1.14 -4.24 12.41
N ILE A 135 -2.07 -4.97 13.02
CA ILE A 135 -3.18 -5.61 12.30
C ILE A 135 -4.07 -4.55 11.64
N LEU A 136 -4.51 -3.53 12.40
CA LEU A 136 -5.35 -2.46 11.86
C LEU A 136 -4.66 -1.72 10.71
N TYR A 137 -3.35 -1.48 10.79
CA TYR A 137 -2.59 -0.88 9.71
C TYR A 137 -2.67 -1.69 8.42
N ILE A 138 -2.37 -2.98 8.51
CA ILE A 138 -2.34 -3.86 7.33
C ILE A 138 -3.74 -3.95 6.72
N LEU A 139 -4.79 -4.06 7.55
CA LEU A 139 -6.16 -4.11 7.07
C LEU A 139 -6.57 -2.81 6.34
N ILE A 140 -6.16 -1.64 6.84
CA ILE A 140 -6.38 -0.35 6.16
C ILE A 140 -5.59 -0.29 4.84
N ARG A 141 -4.33 -0.77 4.84
CA ARG A 141 -3.46 -0.72 3.66
C ARG A 141 -3.91 -1.65 2.55
N ASP A 142 -4.45 -2.80 2.89
CA ASP A 142 -5.05 -3.76 1.96
C ASP A 142 -6.41 -3.27 1.43
N GLN A 143 -6.81 -2.04 1.78
CA GLN A 143 -8.00 -1.34 1.31
C GLN A 143 -9.32 -2.11 1.51
N ILE A 144 -9.35 -3.05 2.45
CA ILE A 144 -10.49 -3.98 2.62
C ILE A 144 -11.79 -3.23 2.93
N TRP A 145 -11.73 -1.98 3.39
CA TRP A 145 -12.92 -1.33 3.98
C TRP A 145 -13.09 0.16 3.74
N SER A 146 -12.37 0.76 2.79
CA SER A 146 -12.49 2.20 2.59
C SER A 146 -13.92 2.58 2.20
N GLY A 147 -14.66 3.19 3.14
CA GLY A 147 -16.08 3.54 2.97
C GLY A 147 -17.07 2.37 3.09
N GLU A 148 -16.61 1.14 3.34
CA GLU A 148 -17.49 -0.02 3.51
C GLU A 148 -17.93 -0.19 4.98
N GLN A 149 -19.17 -0.65 5.19
CA GLN A 149 -19.66 -0.99 6.52
C GLN A 149 -19.11 -2.35 6.95
N ILE A 150 -18.34 -2.37 8.04
CA ILE A 150 -17.78 -3.60 8.61
C ILE A 150 -18.60 -4.01 9.83
N PRO A 151 -19.32 -5.15 9.79
CA PRO A 151 -19.95 -5.72 10.97
C PRO A 151 -18.94 -5.92 12.11
N LEU A 152 -19.33 -5.61 13.34
CA LEU A 152 -18.43 -5.73 14.50
C LEU A 152 -17.87 -7.15 14.67
N GLN A 153 -18.66 -8.17 14.36
CA GLN A 153 -18.19 -9.55 14.45
C GLN A 153 -17.06 -9.83 13.45
N GLN A 154 -17.21 -9.34 12.21
CA GLN A 154 -16.17 -9.46 11.19
C GLN A 154 -14.90 -8.70 11.59
N LEU A 155 -15.05 -7.48 12.12
CA LEU A 155 -13.91 -6.71 12.62
C LEU A 155 -13.16 -7.46 13.72
N ARG A 156 -13.88 -8.10 14.65
CA ARG A 156 -13.28 -8.92 15.72
C ARG A 156 -12.48 -10.09 15.15
N THR A 157 -13.05 -10.83 14.20
CA THR A 157 -12.36 -11.94 13.53
C THR A 157 -11.10 -11.47 12.83
N LEU A 158 -11.16 -10.37 12.07
CA LEU A 158 -10.01 -9.81 11.35
C LEU A 158 -8.91 -9.30 12.30
N MET A 159 -9.28 -8.83 13.49
CA MET A 159 -8.34 -8.36 14.51
C MET A 159 -7.85 -9.45 15.48
N GLY A 160 -8.31 -10.71 15.35
CA GLY A 160 -7.96 -11.80 16.28
C GLY A 160 -8.53 -11.62 17.69
N LEU A 161 -9.75 -11.10 17.77
CA LEU A 161 -10.41 -10.63 18.99
C LEU A 161 -11.72 -11.38 19.31
N GLU A 162 -11.99 -12.57 18.77
CA GLU A 162 -13.31 -13.22 18.83
C GLU A 162 -13.97 -13.13 20.22
N ASP A 163 -13.39 -13.77 21.23
CA ASP A 163 -13.93 -13.78 22.60
C ASP A 163 -13.45 -12.61 23.47
N LYS A 164 -12.55 -11.76 22.94
CA LYS A 164 -11.93 -10.66 23.69
C LYS A 164 -12.77 -9.39 23.60
N TYR A 165 -12.88 -8.67 24.72
CA TYR A 165 -13.60 -7.39 24.81
C TYR A 165 -15.07 -7.48 24.31
N PRO A 166 -15.93 -8.33 24.92
CA PRO A 166 -17.28 -8.57 24.41
C PRO A 166 -18.12 -7.28 24.30
N ARG A 167 -17.93 -6.34 25.23
CA ARG A 167 -18.56 -5.01 25.17
C ARG A 167 -17.85 -4.11 24.15
N TYR A 168 -18.61 -3.52 23.23
CA TYR A 168 -18.09 -2.58 22.23
C TYR A 168 -17.30 -1.41 22.87
N ALA A 169 -17.79 -0.85 23.98
CA ALA A 169 -17.08 0.22 24.70
C ALA A 169 -15.64 -0.18 25.09
N ASN A 170 -15.42 -1.44 25.49
CA ASN A 170 -14.09 -1.94 25.81
C ASN A 170 -13.23 -2.17 24.57
N LEU A 171 -13.83 -2.70 23.48
CA LEU A 171 -13.16 -2.83 22.19
C LEU A 171 -12.67 -1.47 21.69
N LYS A 172 -13.55 -0.46 21.72
CA LYS A 172 -13.21 0.91 21.32
C LYS A 172 -12.10 1.48 22.19
N ALA A 173 -12.28 1.49 23.51
CA ALA A 173 -11.35 2.14 24.44
C ALA A 173 -9.97 1.46 24.54
N ARG A 174 -9.91 0.13 24.43
CA ARG A 174 -8.67 -0.65 24.67
C ARG A 174 -7.97 -1.10 23.40
N VAL A 175 -8.66 -1.11 22.26
CA VAL A 175 -8.11 -1.62 20.99
C VAL A 175 -8.14 -0.53 19.94
N LEU A 176 -9.32 -0.08 19.53
CA LEU A 176 -9.46 0.78 18.36
C LEU A 176 -8.88 2.18 18.61
N SER A 177 -9.25 2.85 19.70
CA SER A 177 -8.76 4.20 19.99
C SER A 177 -7.24 4.26 20.21
N PRO A 178 -6.61 3.36 20.99
CA PRO A 178 -5.15 3.31 21.09
C PRO A 178 -4.46 3.03 19.75
N ALA A 179 -4.98 2.09 18.97
CA ALA A 179 -4.42 1.75 17.66
C ALA A 179 -4.50 2.94 16.69
N ILE A 180 -5.66 3.59 16.58
CA ILE A 180 -5.87 4.77 15.74
C ILE A 180 -4.88 5.89 16.09
N LYS A 181 -4.69 6.15 17.39
CA LYS A 181 -3.75 7.17 17.86
C LYS A 181 -2.31 6.83 17.46
N GLU A 182 -1.90 5.58 17.66
CA GLU A 182 -0.56 5.13 17.28
C GLU A 182 -0.35 5.16 15.75
N LEU A 183 -1.38 4.86 14.96
CA LEU A 183 -1.35 4.97 13.50
C LEU A 183 -1.13 6.40 13.02
N GLU A 184 -1.84 7.36 13.61
CA GLU A 184 -1.66 8.77 13.27
C GLU A 184 -0.24 9.24 13.61
N GLN A 185 0.30 8.83 14.76
CA GLN A 185 1.63 9.24 15.21
C GLN A 185 2.77 8.61 14.41
N ASN A 186 2.71 7.30 14.17
CA ASN A 186 3.83 6.54 13.61
C ASN A 186 3.78 6.41 12.09
N PHE A 187 2.58 6.49 11.51
CA PHE A 187 2.35 6.29 10.08
C PHE A 187 1.69 7.48 9.40
N GLY A 188 1.28 8.52 10.15
CA GLY A 188 0.54 9.63 9.59
C GLY A 188 -0.80 9.22 8.99
N VAL A 189 -1.42 8.13 9.48
CA VAL A 189 -2.76 7.72 9.04
C VAL A 189 -3.78 8.31 9.99
N LYS A 190 -4.50 9.34 9.53
CA LYS A 190 -5.71 9.82 10.19
C LYS A 190 -6.85 8.87 9.83
N LEU A 191 -7.36 8.16 10.84
CA LEU A 191 -8.48 7.25 10.66
C LEU A 191 -9.72 7.81 11.33
N LYS A 192 -10.66 8.33 10.51
CA LYS A 192 -12.00 8.66 10.99
C LYS A 192 -12.80 7.36 11.06
N MET A 193 -13.41 7.09 12.21
CA MET A 193 -14.28 5.94 12.43
C MET A 193 -15.70 6.43 12.67
N GLU A 194 -16.64 5.93 11.87
CA GLU A 194 -18.07 6.17 12.05
C GLU A 194 -18.76 4.92 12.57
N GLU A 195 -19.69 5.09 13.51
CA GLU A 195 -20.43 4.00 14.15
C GLU A 195 -21.82 3.87 13.52
N ILE A 196 -22.14 2.68 13.02
CA ILE A 196 -23.47 2.37 12.51
C ILE A 196 -24.25 1.70 13.64
N THR A 197 -25.35 2.32 14.04
CA THR A 197 -26.16 1.90 15.19
C THR A 197 -27.51 1.34 14.75
N GLU A 198 -27.97 0.35 15.51
CA GLU A 198 -29.35 -0.15 15.47
C GLU A 198 -29.92 0.00 16.89
N GLY A 199 -30.80 1.00 17.06
CA GLY A 199 -31.23 1.45 18.39
C GLY A 199 -30.05 1.99 19.21
N LYS A 200 -29.76 1.37 20.35
CA LYS A 200 -28.65 1.76 21.25
C LYS A 200 -27.37 0.92 21.03
N MET A 201 -27.38 -0.02 20.10
CA MET A 201 -26.26 -0.93 19.88
C MET A 201 -25.51 -0.56 18.60
N VAL A 202 -24.19 -0.46 18.69
CA VAL A 202 -23.33 -0.37 17.50
C VAL A 202 -23.29 -1.75 16.83
N LYS A 203 -23.58 -1.81 15.54
CA LYS A 203 -23.61 -3.05 14.73
C LYS A 203 -22.44 -3.15 13.76
N ALA A 204 -22.02 -2.01 13.23
CA ALA A 204 -20.92 -1.92 12.29
C ALA A 204 -20.12 -0.64 12.51
N VAL A 205 -18.94 -0.59 11.90
CA VAL A 205 -18.13 0.62 11.80
C VAL A 205 -17.74 0.86 10.35
N VAL A 206 -17.54 2.12 10.00
CA VAL A 206 -16.96 2.54 8.73
C VAL A 206 -15.66 3.27 9.02
N PHE A 207 -14.60 2.96 8.27
CA PHE A 207 -13.33 3.64 8.37
C PHE A 207 -13.05 4.50 7.15
N TYR A 208 -12.59 5.72 7.39
CA TYR A 208 -12.08 6.63 6.38
C TYR A 208 -10.64 6.97 6.72
N ALA A 209 -9.70 6.44 5.92
CA ALA A 209 -8.29 6.65 6.11
C ALA A 209 -7.80 7.83 5.27
N THR A 210 -6.95 8.65 5.86
CA THR A 210 -6.32 9.80 5.22
C THR A 210 -4.85 9.81 5.57
N ARG A 211 -3.98 9.96 4.57
CA ARG A 211 -2.53 10.08 4.80
C ARG A 211 -2.17 11.54 5.03
N LEU A 212 -1.45 11.82 6.10
CA LEU A 212 -0.84 13.12 6.33
C LEU A 212 0.23 13.40 5.27
N ALA A 213 0.28 14.63 4.79
CA ALA A 213 1.28 15.06 3.80
C ALA A 213 2.73 14.82 4.26
N THR A 214 2.97 14.82 5.58
CA THR A 214 4.29 14.51 6.19
C THR A 214 4.71 13.04 6.07
N HIS A 215 3.81 12.16 5.63
CA HIS A 215 4.02 10.71 5.55
C HIS A 215 3.62 10.13 4.18
N ILE A 216 3.49 10.98 3.15
CA ILE A 216 3.07 10.58 1.81
C ILE A 216 4.01 9.54 1.19
N GLU A 217 5.29 9.55 1.58
CA GLU A 217 6.29 8.59 1.12
C GLU A 217 5.91 7.13 1.45
N LEU A 218 5.09 6.92 2.48
CA LEU A 218 4.62 5.59 2.87
C LEU A 218 3.53 5.03 1.95
N ASN A 219 2.88 5.86 1.12
CA ASN A 219 1.91 5.38 0.14
C ASN A 219 2.58 4.70 -1.06
N VAL A 220 3.86 4.98 -1.31
CA VAL A 220 4.59 4.45 -2.46
C VAL A 220 4.89 2.97 -2.24
N ASN A 221 4.34 2.11 -3.11
CA ASN A 221 4.66 0.69 -3.13
C ASN A 221 4.89 0.24 -4.58
N HIS A 222 6.14 0.34 -5.04
CA HIS A 222 6.50 0.07 -6.42
C HIS A 222 6.25 -1.38 -6.85
N GLU A 223 6.27 -2.35 -5.94
CA GLU A 223 5.99 -3.75 -6.28
C GLU A 223 4.50 -3.96 -6.55
N TYR A 224 3.65 -3.38 -5.70
CA TYR A 224 2.20 -3.40 -5.90
C TYR A 224 1.81 -2.62 -7.16
N PHE A 225 2.37 -1.42 -7.33
CA PHE A 225 2.10 -0.56 -8.47
C PHE A 225 2.48 -1.21 -9.80
N TYR A 226 3.50 -2.08 -9.83
CA TYR A 226 3.84 -2.82 -11.05
C TYR A 226 2.69 -3.69 -11.55
N ASP A 227 2.00 -4.40 -10.66
CA ASP A 227 0.90 -5.29 -11.05
C ASP A 227 -0.27 -4.49 -11.66
N ASP A 228 -0.65 -3.38 -11.02
CA ASP A 228 -1.70 -2.49 -11.51
C ASP A 228 -1.34 -1.86 -12.87
N VAL A 229 -0.11 -1.36 -12.99
CA VAL A 229 0.36 -0.77 -14.25
C VAL A 229 0.53 -1.81 -15.35
N LYS A 230 0.92 -3.04 -15.00
CA LYS A 230 1.02 -4.13 -15.97
C LYS A 230 -0.35 -4.49 -16.53
N ALA A 231 -1.39 -4.50 -15.69
CA ALA A 231 -2.77 -4.67 -16.16
C ALA A 231 -3.19 -3.53 -17.09
N LEU A 232 -2.99 -2.27 -16.68
CA LEU A 232 -3.25 -1.10 -17.53
C LEU A 232 -2.50 -1.16 -18.87
N ALA A 233 -1.24 -1.56 -18.84
CA ALA A 233 -0.41 -1.71 -20.04
C ALA A 233 -0.95 -2.82 -20.95
N ALA A 234 -1.38 -3.95 -20.38
CA ALA A 234 -1.98 -5.05 -21.13
C ALA A 234 -3.28 -4.62 -21.83
N ASP A 235 -4.12 -3.83 -21.17
CA ASP A 235 -5.35 -3.25 -21.75
C ASP A 235 -5.04 -2.30 -22.92
N ALA A 236 -3.86 -1.68 -22.92
CA ALA A 236 -3.34 -0.87 -24.02
C ALA A 236 -2.56 -1.68 -25.07
N GLY A 237 -2.57 -3.02 -24.99
CA GLY A 237 -1.85 -3.91 -25.93
C GLY A 237 -0.35 -4.01 -25.70
N ILE A 238 0.14 -3.70 -24.50
CA ILE A 238 1.56 -3.60 -24.15
C ILE A 238 1.95 -4.71 -23.18
N ALA A 239 2.86 -5.58 -23.60
CA ALA A 239 3.48 -6.57 -22.71
C ALA A 239 4.58 -5.93 -21.84
N LEU A 240 4.21 -5.38 -20.68
CA LEU A 240 5.15 -4.70 -19.78
C LEU A 240 5.96 -5.68 -18.91
N SER A 241 7.27 -5.78 -19.18
CA SER A 241 8.20 -6.52 -18.32
C SER A 241 8.63 -5.71 -17.08
N TYR A 242 8.93 -6.40 -15.98
CA TYR A 242 9.44 -5.76 -14.76
C TYR A 242 10.75 -4.99 -14.99
N LYS A 243 11.64 -5.53 -15.85
CA LYS A 243 12.89 -4.86 -16.24
C LYS A 243 12.66 -3.52 -16.91
N GLN A 244 11.57 -3.38 -17.67
CA GLN A 244 11.22 -2.13 -18.32
C GLN A 244 10.56 -1.17 -17.33
N TYR A 245 9.63 -1.68 -16.52
CA TYR A 245 8.99 -0.94 -15.43
C TYR A 245 10.01 -0.32 -14.47
N SER A 246 11.02 -1.09 -14.04
CA SER A 246 12.05 -0.62 -13.10
C SER A 246 12.90 0.52 -13.65
N LYS A 247 13.00 0.65 -14.98
CA LYS A 247 13.61 1.84 -15.61
C LYS A 247 12.66 3.02 -15.63
N TRP A 248 11.37 2.79 -15.85
CA TRP A 248 10.38 3.85 -15.98
C TRP A 248 9.99 4.49 -14.64
N ILE A 249 9.98 3.72 -13.55
CA ILE A 249 9.52 4.19 -12.23
C ILE A 249 10.33 5.36 -11.68
N ARG A 250 11.57 5.55 -12.15
CA ARG A 250 12.41 6.71 -11.83
C ARG A 250 11.82 8.06 -12.27
N HIS A 251 10.88 8.06 -13.22
CA HIS A 251 10.18 9.25 -13.70
C HIS A 251 8.90 9.55 -12.92
N GLY A 252 8.54 8.69 -11.96
CA GLY A 252 7.34 8.77 -11.15
C GLY A 252 6.16 7.96 -11.70
N GLU A 253 5.29 7.53 -10.79
CA GLU A 253 4.16 6.65 -11.03
C GLU A 253 3.16 7.29 -12.01
N TYR A 254 2.81 8.56 -11.80
CA TYR A 254 1.95 9.31 -12.72
C TYR A 254 2.46 9.30 -14.16
N ALA A 255 3.77 9.51 -14.36
CA ALA A 255 4.33 9.64 -15.70
C ALA A 255 4.15 8.34 -16.51
N ILE A 256 4.23 7.18 -15.85
CA ILE A 256 3.99 5.89 -16.48
C ILE A 256 2.54 5.76 -16.91
N VAL A 257 1.59 6.02 -16.00
CA VAL A 257 0.15 5.94 -16.29
C VAL A 257 -0.22 6.90 -17.41
N ALA A 258 0.21 8.16 -17.31
CA ALA A 258 -0.03 9.18 -18.32
C ALA A 258 0.57 8.79 -19.69
N ALA A 259 1.75 8.15 -19.73
CA ALA A 259 2.34 7.67 -20.97
C ALA A 259 1.53 6.56 -21.63
N ILE A 260 1.04 5.61 -20.83
CA ILE A 260 0.19 4.53 -21.32
C ILE A 260 -1.14 5.10 -21.84
N GLU A 261 -1.77 5.99 -21.08
CA GLU A 261 -3.00 6.67 -21.50
C GLU A 261 -2.83 7.49 -22.78
N TYR A 262 -1.71 8.21 -22.88
CA TYR A 262 -1.37 9.00 -24.05
C TYR A 262 -1.25 8.13 -25.30
N ILE A 263 -0.64 6.94 -25.21
CA ILE A 263 -0.53 6.07 -26.37
C ILE A 263 -1.79 5.26 -26.63
N ARG A 264 -2.62 4.96 -25.62
CA ARG A 264 -3.89 4.25 -25.78
C ARG A 264 -4.84 4.97 -26.75
N GLN A 265 -4.75 6.30 -26.79
CA GLN A 265 -5.51 7.15 -27.71
C GLN A 265 -4.88 7.26 -29.12
N ARG A 266 -3.79 6.54 -29.40
CA ARG A 266 -2.99 6.68 -30.62
C ARG A 266 -2.59 5.32 -31.18
N ASN A 267 -2.50 5.21 -32.51
CA ASN A 267 -2.00 3.99 -33.14
C ASN A 267 -0.47 4.01 -33.20
N VAL A 268 0.20 3.48 -32.17
CA VAL A 268 1.68 3.46 -32.06
C VAL A 268 2.22 2.06 -32.34
N LEU A 269 3.01 1.91 -33.40
CA LEU A 269 3.59 0.62 -33.81
C LEU A 269 4.55 0.02 -32.76
N HIS A 270 5.36 0.87 -32.13
CA HIS A 270 6.36 0.47 -31.14
C HIS A 270 6.13 1.21 -29.82
N PRO A 271 5.19 0.72 -28.98
CA PRO A 271 4.76 1.46 -27.78
C PRO A 271 5.86 1.59 -26.73
N ILE A 272 6.65 0.52 -26.47
CA ILE A 272 7.70 0.53 -25.44
C ILE A 272 8.81 1.58 -25.71
N PRO A 273 9.45 1.62 -26.91
CA PRO A 273 10.44 2.66 -27.20
C PRO A 273 9.86 4.07 -27.16
N TYR A 274 8.62 4.24 -27.63
CA TYR A 274 7.96 5.54 -27.67
C TYR A 274 7.64 6.07 -26.27
N ILE A 275 7.07 5.23 -25.39
CA ILE A 275 6.86 5.56 -23.98
C ILE A 275 8.20 5.93 -23.33
N SER A 276 9.24 5.12 -23.54
CA SER A 276 10.57 5.39 -22.95
C SER A 276 11.08 6.78 -23.34
N LYS A 277 10.95 7.15 -24.63
CA LYS A 277 11.31 8.49 -25.11
C LYS A 277 10.49 9.60 -24.44
N LEU A 278 9.18 9.44 -24.31
CA LEU A 278 8.33 10.43 -23.64
C LEU A 278 8.76 10.63 -22.17
N LEU A 279 9.01 9.53 -21.46
CA LEU A 279 9.45 9.58 -20.07
C LEU A 279 10.83 10.24 -19.92
N ASP A 280 11.79 9.87 -20.77
CA ASP A 280 13.15 10.44 -20.75
C ASP A 280 13.16 11.94 -21.09
N THR A 281 12.23 12.43 -21.90
CA THR A 281 12.06 13.87 -22.17
C THR A 281 11.37 14.66 -21.05
N GLY A 282 10.85 13.99 -20.01
CA GLY A 282 10.05 14.65 -18.97
C GLY A 282 8.71 15.18 -19.50
N TYR A 283 8.16 14.55 -20.54
CA TYR A 283 6.95 15.02 -21.24
C TYR A 283 5.74 15.22 -20.32
N PHE A 284 5.64 14.41 -19.27
CA PHE A 284 4.53 14.42 -18.31
C PHE A 284 4.76 15.29 -17.08
N GLY A 285 5.73 16.21 -17.15
CA GLY A 285 5.96 17.23 -16.12
C GLY A 285 6.56 16.65 -14.83
N LEU A 286 6.16 17.23 -13.70
CA LEU A 286 6.71 16.84 -12.40
C LEU A 286 6.32 15.41 -12.01
N PRO A 287 7.19 14.66 -11.32
CA PRO A 287 6.84 13.34 -10.79
C PRO A 287 5.74 13.46 -9.74
N LEU A 288 4.83 12.49 -9.71
CA LEU A 288 3.80 12.33 -8.68
C LEU A 288 3.66 10.83 -8.39
N ASN A 289 3.72 10.49 -7.10
CA ASN A 289 3.73 9.14 -6.57
C ASN A 289 2.71 9.01 -5.42
N GLY A 290 2.37 7.77 -5.04
CA GLY A 290 1.53 7.47 -3.89
C GLY A 290 0.02 7.58 -4.13
N LEU A 291 -0.43 7.46 -5.38
CA LEU A 291 -1.85 7.39 -5.77
C LEU A 291 -2.15 6.07 -6.49
N THR A 292 -3.42 5.74 -6.63
CA THR A 292 -3.86 4.57 -7.41
C THR A 292 -3.82 4.86 -8.92
N VAL A 293 -3.81 3.81 -9.75
CA VAL A 293 -3.88 3.95 -11.21
C VAL A 293 -5.10 4.76 -11.64
N HIS A 294 -6.28 4.50 -11.07
CA HIS A 294 -7.51 5.24 -11.39
C HIS A 294 -7.42 6.73 -11.02
N GLN A 295 -6.80 7.05 -9.88
CA GLN A 295 -6.56 8.45 -9.49
C GLN A 295 -5.59 9.14 -10.46
N TYR A 296 -4.55 8.44 -10.93
CA TYR A 296 -3.66 8.97 -11.96
C TYR A 296 -4.34 9.17 -13.31
N GLN A 297 -5.19 8.24 -13.74
CA GLN A 297 -5.99 8.38 -14.95
C GLN A 297 -6.90 9.62 -14.85
N PHE A 298 -7.59 9.80 -13.71
CA PHE A 298 -8.38 11.00 -13.47
C PHE A 298 -7.55 12.28 -13.61
N ILE A 299 -6.39 12.36 -12.94
CA ILE A 299 -5.50 13.52 -13.04
C ILE A 299 -5.05 13.76 -14.48
N TYR A 300 -4.73 12.70 -15.22
CA TYR A 300 -4.35 12.78 -16.62
C TYR A 300 -5.45 13.44 -17.46
N TYR A 301 -6.69 12.94 -17.39
CA TYR A 301 -7.82 13.50 -18.13
C TYR A 301 -8.18 14.92 -17.68
N PHE A 302 -8.10 15.20 -16.37
CA PHE A 302 -8.27 16.55 -15.85
C PHE A 302 -7.26 17.52 -16.46
N LEU A 303 -5.98 17.14 -16.56
CA LEU A 303 -4.94 17.99 -17.16
C LEU A 303 -5.10 18.19 -18.67
N GLU A 304 -5.64 17.20 -19.39
CA GLU A 304 -5.93 17.34 -20.83
C GLU A 304 -6.94 18.49 -21.10
N ASN A 305 -7.89 18.73 -20.19
CA ASN A 305 -8.82 19.86 -20.27
C ASN A 305 -8.13 21.24 -20.26
N PHE A 306 -6.86 21.32 -19.85
CA PHE A 306 -6.09 22.56 -19.79
C PHE A 306 -5.00 22.67 -20.87
N ARG A 307 -4.80 21.64 -21.70
CA ARG A 307 -3.64 21.53 -22.59
C ARG A 307 -3.47 22.71 -23.55
N ASP A 308 -4.57 23.28 -24.01
CA ASP A 308 -4.59 24.42 -24.96
C ASP A 308 -4.83 25.78 -24.28
N THR A 309 -4.82 25.83 -22.95
CA THR A 309 -5.11 27.06 -22.20
C THR A 309 -4.03 28.12 -22.43
N THR A 310 -4.44 29.37 -22.63
CA THR A 310 -3.56 30.55 -22.64
C THR A 310 -3.87 31.56 -21.54
N ALA A 311 -5.06 31.45 -20.93
CA ALA A 311 -5.53 32.33 -19.87
C ALA A 311 -4.88 31.96 -18.53
N LEU A 312 -4.57 32.96 -17.70
CA LEU A 312 -4.14 32.70 -16.33
C LEU A 312 -5.33 32.17 -15.53
N THR A 313 -5.21 30.92 -15.07
CA THR A 313 -6.23 30.28 -14.23
C THR A 313 -5.69 30.26 -12.79
N PRO A 314 -6.30 30.99 -11.86
CA PRO A 314 -5.90 30.96 -10.45
C PRO A 314 -6.05 29.56 -9.84
N SER A 315 -5.19 29.21 -8.88
CA SER A 315 -5.18 27.89 -8.24
C SER A 315 -6.51 27.51 -7.59
N PHE A 316 -7.23 28.46 -7.00
CA PHE A 316 -8.54 28.20 -6.39
C PHE A 316 -9.62 27.81 -7.41
N VAL A 317 -9.53 28.33 -8.64
CA VAL A 317 -10.44 27.96 -9.74
C VAL A 317 -10.14 26.54 -10.22
N ILE A 318 -8.85 26.19 -10.31
CA ILE A 318 -8.40 24.84 -10.65
C ILE A 318 -8.88 23.85 -9.59
N GLU A 319 -8.76 24.19 -8.31
CA GLU A 319 -9.25 23.37 -7.20
C GLU A 319 -10.76 23.15 -7.28
N GLN A 320 -11.55 24.20 -7.46
CA GLN A 320 -13.01 24.08 -7.57
C GLN A 320 -13.40 23.13 -8.72
N LYS A 321 -12.80 23.32 -9.90
CA LYS A 321 -13.05 22.46 -11.06
C LYS A 321 -12.61 21.01 -10.82
N PHE A 322 -11.48 20.80 -10.14
CA PHE A 322 -11.01 19.47 -9.76
C PHE A 322 -12.02 18.75 -8.85
N MET A 323 -12.58 19.45 -7.87
CA MET A 323 -13.60 18.91 -6.96
C MET A 323 -14.92 18.61 -7.68
N GLU A 324 -15.33 19.47 -8.61
CA GLU A 324 -16.54 19.27 -9.43
C GLU A 324 -16.40 18.02 -10.32
N GLU A 325 -15.30 17.89 -11.08
CA GLU A 325 -15.10 16.76 -12.00
C GLU A 325 -14.88 15.42 -11.26
N SER A 326 -14.17 15.44 -10.13
CA SER A 326 -13.90 14.23 -9.34
C SER A 326 -15.14 13.62 -8.68
N SER A 327 -16.20 14.42 -8.46
CA SER A 327 -17.46 13.94 -7.85
C SER A 327 -18.13 12.79 -8.60
N SER A 328 -17.83 12.64 -9.90
CA SER A 328 -18.36 11.58 -10.76
C SER A 328 -17.64 10.23 -10.62
N VAL A 329 -16.42 10.22 -10.05
CA VAL A 329 -15.53 9.05 -10.05
C VAL A 329 -15.02 8.66 -8.66
N MET A 330 -15.11 9.54 -7.66
CA MET A 330 -14.61 9.28 -6.31
C MET A 330 -15.42 10.04 -5.25
N SER A 331 -15.30 9.58 -4.00
CA SER A 331 -15.94 10.26 -2.86
C SER A 331 -15.34 11.65 -2.62
N GLN A 332 -16.08 12.53 -1.93
CA GLN A 332 -15.59 13.87 -1.61
C GLN A 332 -14.31 13.83 -0.75
N GLU A 333 -14.24 12.90 0.20
CA GLU A 333 -13.07 12.67 1.05
C GLU A 333 -11.88 12.23 0.22
N GLU A 334 -12.08 11.29 -0.71
CA GLU A 334 -11.04 10.81 -1.60
C GLU A 334 -10.53 11.92 -2.54
N ALA A 335 -11.43 12.69 -3.16
CA ALA A 335 -11.08 13.83 -4.00
C ALA A 335 -10.20 14.85 -3.28
N LYS A 336 -10.55 15.19 -2.03
CA LYS A 336 -9.75 16.07 -1.18
C LYS A 336 -8.35 15.51 -0.94
N GLN A 337 -8.22 14.20 -0.72
CA GLN A 337 -6.92 13.56 -0.57
C GLN A 337 -6.09 13.66 -1.85
N VAL A 338 -6.67 13.24 -2.98
CA VAL A 338 -5.96 13.30 -4.27
C VAL A 338 -5.50 14.73 -4.57
N TRP A 339 -6.35 15.74 -4.31
CA TRP A 339 -5.97 17.14 -4.50
C TRP A 339 -4.79 17.57 -3.62
N ILE A 340 -4.79 17.24 -2.33
CA ILE A 340 -3.67 17.58 -1.42
C ILE A 340 -2.33 17.08 -1.97
N LEU A 341 -2.32 15.87 -2.54
CA LEU A 341 -1.11 15.22 -3.07
C LEU A 341 -0.74 15.76 -4.46
N ALA A 342 -1.72 16.03 -5.31
CA ALA A 342 -1.50 16.39 -6.71
C ALA A 342 -1.42 17.91 -6.97
N ARG A 343 -1.90 18.76 -6.06
CA ARG A 343 -2.08 20.21 -6.31
C ARG A 343 -0.80 20.90 -6.81
N GLU A 344 0.36 20.59 -6.25
CA GLU A 344 1.60 21.25 -6.65
C GLU A 344 1.93 20.93 -8.11
N LYS A 345 1.86 19.64 -8.46
CA LYS A 345 2.04 19.17 -9.82
C LYS A 345 1.01 19.77 -10.77
N VAL A 346 -0.27 19.62 -10.45
CA VAL A 346 -1.38 20.06 -11.31
C VAL A 346 -1.26 21.56 -11.62
N ASN A 347 -1.03 22.39 -10.59
CA ASN A 347 -0.87 23.82 -10.79
C ASN A 347 0.37 24.16 -11.64
N LYS A 348 1.52 23.52 -11.38
CA LYS A 348 2.75 23.77 -12.15
C LYS A 348 2.65 23.30 -13.61
N ASP A 349 2.01 22.15 -13.86
CA ASP A 349 1.84 21.63 -15.22
C ASP A 349 0.90 22.52 -16.04
N ILE A 350 -0.21 23.00 -15.46
CA ILE A 350 -1.11 23.95 -16.13
C ILE A 350 -0.38 25.26 -16.47
N LEU A 351 0.42 25.80 -15.54
CA LEU A 351 1.25 26.98 -15.80
C LEU A 351 2.27 26.75 -16.93
N ASN A 352 2.86 25.56 -17.00
CA ASN A 352 3.78 25.18 -18.08
C ASN A 352 3.06 25.12 -19.43
N PHE A 353 1.88 24.51 -19.51
CA PHE A 353 1.07 24.49 -20.74
C PHE A 353 0.78 25.91 -21.24
N MET A 354 0.37 26.80 -20.32
CA MET A 354 0.12 28.20 -20.66
C MET A 354 1.37 28.91 -21.21
N SER A 355 2.53 28.72 -20.57
CA SER A 355 3.80 29.32 -21.01
C SER A 355 4.19 28.88 -22.42
N ILE A 356 4.07 27.57 -22.70
CA ILE A 356 4.34 26.99 -24.01
C ILE A 356 3.36 27.52 -25.07
N ASN A 357 2.07 27.60 -24.75
CA ASN A 357 1.06 28.05 -25.70
C ASN A 357 1.19 29.55 -26.01
N ARG A 358 1.53 30.37 -25.01
CA ARG A 358 1.81 31.80 -25.20
C ARG A 358 3.02 32.03 -26.09
N SER A 359 4.12 31.30 -25.87
CA SER A 359 5.32 31.43 -26.71
C SER A 359 5.06 31.02 -28.16
N ARG A 360 4.31 29.93 -28.39
CA ARG A 360 3.88 29.50 -29.74
C ARG A 360 2.95 30.50 -30.42
N LYS A 361 2.04 31.15 -29.68
CA LYS A 361 1.16 32.18 -30.23
C LYS A 361 1.92 33.46 -30.57
N ALA A 362 2.93 33.81 -29.79
CA ALA A 362 3.81 34.95 -30.05
C ALA A 362 4.71 34.70 -31.28
N SER A 363 5.25 33.49 -31.45
CA SER A 363 6.10 33.16 -32.60
C SER A 363 5.33 33.08 -33.92
N ARG A 364 4.05 32.71 -33.91
CA ARG A 364 3.17 32.71 -35.10
C ARG A 364 2.68 34.10 -35.54
N ARG A 365 2.86 35.12 -34.69
CA ARG A 365 2.46 36.52 -34.96
C ARG A 365 3.62 37.38 -35.48
N LYS A 366 4.84 36.85 -35.44
CA LYS A 366 6.02 37.39 -36.12
C LYS A 366 6.18 36.64 -37.43
#